data_AF-A0AAD4LL60-F1
#
_entry.id   AF-A0AAD4LL60-F1
#
_cell.length_a   1.000
_cell.length_b   1.000
_cell.length_c   1.000
_cell.angle_alpha   90.00
_cell.angle_beta   90.00
_cell.angle_gamma   90.00
#
_symmetry.space_group_name_H-M   'P 1'
#
loop_
_entity.id
_entity.type
_entity.pdbx_description
1 polymer ?
#
loop_
_entity_poly.entity_id
_entity_poly.type
_entity_poly.pdbx_seq_one_letter_code
_entity_poly.pdbx_strand_id
1 'polypeptide(L)'
;MVKWDDPVLVLRDYFVLTKLFHALASLYIWETVFSAGFELDVLRRKRPYKWTIWLYLGTRYTLVLPLITANFTLSYISWGFASLIIVLRALNVARFRIAIWGRNIVVSSIALVMWLAGLGVHIRSVTLVREVSYCESNY
;
A
#
# COMPACT_ATOMS: atom_id res chain seq x y z
N MET A 1 -1.34 -27.99 -22.02
CA MET A 1 -0.79 -27.02 -21.04
C MET A 1 -1.37 -25.66 -21.35
N VAL A 2 -1.75 -24.88 -20.33
CA VAL A 2 -2.31 -23.52 -20.52
C VAL A 2 -1.25 -22.63 -21.16
N LYS A 3 -1.61 -21.93 -22.23
CA LYS A 3 -0.73 -20.94 -22.87
C LYS A 3 -0.86 -19.62 -22.11
N TRP A 4 0.10 -19.34 -21.25
CA TRP A 4 0.10 -18.15 -20.39
C TRP A 4 0.41 -16.85 -21.14
N ASP A 5 0.96 -16.96 -22.35
CA ASP A 5 1.29 -15.82 -23.23
C ASP A 5 0.17 -15.46 -24.21
N ASP A 6 -1.02 -16.07 -24.09
CA ASP A 6 -2.15 -15.71 -24.95
C ASP A 6 -2.62 -14.27 -24.61
N PRO A 7 -2.54 -13.31 -25.56
CA PRO A 7 -2.88 -11.91 -25.29
C PRO A 7 -4.33 -11.72 -24.82
N VAL A 8 -5.24 -12.62 -25.22
CA VAL A 8 -6.64 -12.57 -24.79
C VAL A 8 -6.78 -12.95 -23.31
N LEU A 9 -6.01 -13.94 -22.87
CA LEU A 9 -6.00 -14.39 -21.47
C LEU A 9 -5.40 -13.31 -20.56
N VAL A 10 -4.26 -12.74 -20.97
CA VAL A 10 -3.59 -11.66 -20.23
C VAL A 10 -4.49 -10.43 -20.09
N LEU A 11 -5.17 -10.03 -21.17
CA LEU A 11 -6.09 -8.89 -21.12
C LEU A 11 -7.28 -9.15 -20.19
N ARG A 12 -7.85 -10.37 -20.21
CA ARG A 12 -8.94 -10.76 -19.32
C ARG A 12 -8.51 -10.69 -17.85
N ASP A 13 -7.35 -11.24 -17.52
CA ASP A 13 -6.82 -11.25 -16.16
C ASP A 13 -6.51 -9.84 -15.67
N TYR A 14 -5.99 -8.98 -16.55
CA TYR A 14 -5.77 -7.57 -16.28
C TYR A 14 -7.06 -6.82 -15.89
N PHE A 15 -8.16 -7.06 -16.62
CA PHE A 15 -9.46 -6.44 -16.31
C PHE A 15 -10.01 -6.91 -14.96
N VAL A 16 -9.92 -8.20 -14.66
CA VAL A 16 -10.37 -8.76 -13.37
C VAL A 16 -9.56 -8.16 -12.23
N LEU A 17 -8.24 -8.11 -12.38
CA LEU A 17 -7.33 -7.53 -11.40
C LEU A 17 -7.63 -6.04 -11.17
N THR A 18 -7.85 -5.29 -12.24
CA THR A 18 -8.16 -3.85 -12.16
C THR A 18 -9.45 -3.59 -11.40
N LYS A 19 -10.51 -4.38 -11.65
CA LYS A 19 -11.79 -4.28 -10.92
C LYS A 19 -11.63 -4.63 -9.44
N LEU A 20 -10.84 -5.65 -9.13
CA LEU A 20 -10.53 -6.02 -7.75
C LEU A 20 -9.82 -4.87 -7.02
N PHE A 21 -8.80 -4.27 -7.65
CA PHE A 21 -8.09 -3.12 -7.06
C PHE A 21 -9.01 -1.92 -6.85
N HIS A 22 -9.93 -1.62 -7.78
CA HIS A 22 -10.92 -0.56 -7.59
C HIS A 22 -11.83 -0.84 -6.39
N ALA A 23 -12.35 -2.06 -6.26
CA ALA A 23 -13.18 -2.43 -5.11
C ALA A 23 -12.43 -2.31 -3.78
N LEU A 24 -11.17 -2.76 -3.72
CA LEU A 24 -10.31 -2.62 -2.55
C LEU A 24 -9.98 -1.15 -2.24
N ALA A 25 -9.75 -0.33 -3.26
CA ALA A 25 -9.51 1.10 -3.12
C ALA A 25 -10.74 1.82 -2.54
N SER A 26 -11.94 1.52 -3.04
CA SER A 26 -13.18 2.07 -2.50
C SER A 26 -13.41 1.66 -1.05
N LEU A 27 -13.15 0.39 -0.71
CA LEU A 27 -13.23 -0.09 0.68
C LEU A 27 -12.26 0.64 1.60
N TYR A 28 -11.04 0.92 1.12
CA TYR A 28 -10.05 1.69 1.86
C TYR A 28 -10.48 3.15 2.09
N ILE A 29 -11.05 3.79 1.06
CA ILE A 29 -11.59 5.15 1.17
C ILE A 29 -12.73 5.16 2.19
N TRP A 30 -13.62 4.18 2.13
CA TRP A 30 -14.71 4.00 3.10
C TRP A 30 -14.17 3.86 4.54
N GLU A 31 -13.18 2.97 4.77
CA GLU A 31 -12.53 2.82 6.08
C GLU A 31 -11.95 4.15 6.59
N THR A 32 -11.34 4.92 5.68
CA THR A 32 -10.73 6.22 5.97
C THR A 32 -11.76 7.26 6.39
N VAL A 33 -12.86 7.39 5.66
CA VAL A 33 -13.93 8.33 6.01
C VAL A 33 -14.55 7.98 7.36
N PHE A 34 -14.85 6.69 7.61
CA PHE A 34 -15.55 6.28 8.83
C PHE A 34 -14.71 6.42 10.10
N SER A 35 -13.39 6.36 9.99
CA SER A 35 -12.51 6.51 11.15
C SER A 35 -11.83 7.88 11.23
N ALA A 36 -12.16 8.81 10.32
CA ALA A 36 -11.76 10.22 10.43
C ALA A 36 -12.25 10.87 11.73
N GLY A 37 -13.38 10.41 12.29
CA GLY A 37 -13.89 10.89 13.58
C GLY A 37 -12.90 10.69 14.75
N PHE A 38 -12.22 9.54 14.79
CA PHE A 38 -11.18 9.28 15.80
C PHE A 38 -10.02 10.28 15.68
N GLU A 39 -9.62 10.60 14.46
CA GLU A 39 -8.50 11.49 14.19
C GLU A 39 -8.86 12.94 14.51
N LEU A 40 -10.07 13.36 14.18
CA LEU A 40 -10.62 14.65 14.59
C LEU A 40 -10.66 14.78 16.11
N ASP A 41 -11.00 13.73 16.85
CA ASP A 41 -10.95 13.75 18.31
C ASP A 41 -9.51 13.87 18.85
N VAL A 42 -8.52 13.29 18.18
CA VAL A 42 -7.10 13.46 18.54
C VAL A 42 -6.62 14.88 18.21
N LEU A 43 -6.98 15.44 17.05
CA LEU A 43 -6.66 16.83 16.70
C LEU A 43 -7.34 17.83 17.66
N ARG A 44 -8.58 17.55 18.07
CA ARG A 44 -9.31 18.33 19.09
C ARG A 44 -8.80 18.12 20.51
N ARG A 45 -7.70 17.38 20.70
CA ARG A 45 -7.06 17.08 21.99
C ARG A 45 -7.98 16.41 23.02
N LYS A 46 -9.04 15.73 22.58
CA LYS A 46 -9.91 14.95 23.50
C LYS A 46 -9.22 13.68 24.02
N ARG A 47 -8.08 13.31 23.44
CA ARG A 47 -7.28 12.12 23.79
C ARG A 47 -5.82 12.50 24.05
N PRO A 48 -5.08 11.72 24.85
CA PRO A 48 -3.66 11.99 25.13
C PRO A 48 -2.86 11.98 23.84
N TYR A 49 -2.16 13.07 23.59
CA TYR A 49 -1.31 13.23 22.42
C TYR A 49 -0.11 12.28 22.48
N LYS A 50 0.12 11.55 21.39
CA LYS A 50 1.30 10.71 21.19
C LYS A 50 1.94 11.10 19.87
N TRP A 51 3.25 11.36 19.85
CA TRP A 51 3.96 11.76 18.63
C TRP A 51 3.81 10.74 17.48
N THR A 52 3.59 9.47 17.81
CA THR A 52 3.33 8.39 16.85
C THR A 52 2.04 8.59 16.04
N ILE A 53 1.13 9.46 16.48
CA ILE A 53 -0.10 9.76 15.73
C ILE A 53 0.20 10.42 14.38
N TRP A 54 1.23 11.26 14.28
CA TRP A 54 1.59 11.91 13.02
C TRP A 54 2.13 10.93 11.99
N LEU A 55 2.89 9.93 12.44
CA LEU A 55 3.35 8.84 11.58
C LEU A 55 2.17 7.99 11.09
N TYR A 56 1.19 7.73 11.96
CA TYR A 56 -0.04 7.04 11.60
C TYR A 56 -0.84 7.83 10.55
N LEU A 57 -1.16 9.10 10.84
CA LEU A 57 -1.89 9.99 9.94
C LEU A 57 -1.16 10.16 8.61
N GLY A 58 0.15 10.41 8.65
CA GLY A 58 1.00 10.56 7.48
C GLY A 58 0.86 9.37 6.53
N THR A 59 1.07 8.14 7.00
CA THR A 59 0.92 6.95 6.13
C THR A 59 -0.50 6.72 5.65
N ARG A 60 -1.50 7.13 6.43
CA ARG A 60 -2.89 6.89 6.09
C ARG A 60 -3.33 7.75 4.92
N TYR A 61 -3.04 9.05 5.00
CA TYR A 61 -3.46 10.02 3.99
C TYR A 61 -2.56 10.00 2.76
N THR A 62 -1.28 9.65 2.90
CA THR A 62 -0.41 9.47 1.72
C THR A 62 -0.87 8.32 0.84
N LEU A 63 -1.56 7.30 1.38
CA LEU A 63 -2.16 6.19 0.63
C LEU A 63 -3.41 6.59 -0.17
N VAL A 64 -4.17 7.56 0.31
CA VAL A 64 -5.42 7.99 -0.34
C VAL A 64 -5.12 8.65 -1.69
N LEU A 65 -4.07 9.47 -1.76
CA LEU A 65 -3.70 10.20 -2.97
C LEU A 65 -3.43 9.30 -4.19
N PRO A 66 -2.53 8.28 -4.13
CA PRO A 66 -2.28 7.40 -5.26
C PRO A 66 -3.46 6.47 -5.56
N LEU A 67 -4.30 6.14 -4.57
CA LEU A 67 -5.52 5.37 -4.83
C LEU A 67 -6.51 6.20 -5.65
N ILE A 68 -6.68 7.50 -5.34
CA ILE A 68 -7.50 8.40 -6.14
C ILE A 68 -6.90 8.53 -7.55
N THR A 69 -5.60 8.82 -7.68
CA THR A 69 -4.99 8.97 -9.01
C THR A 69 -5.01 7.68 -9.82
N ALA A 70 -4.92 6.50 -9.21
CA ALA A 70 -5.05 5.22 -9.91
C ALA A 70 -6.47 4.95 -10.43
N ASN A 71 -7.51 5.52 -9.81
CA ASN A 71 -8.89 5.43 -10.29
C ASN A 71 -9.15 6.36 -11.51
N PHE A 72 -8.42 7.48 -11.61
CA PHE A 72 -8.60 8.46 -12.69
C PHE A 72 -7.58 8.31 -13.83
N THR A 73 -6.36 7.87 -13.53
CA THR A 73 -5.25 7.79 -14.48
C THR A 73 -4.44 6.51 -14.26
N LEU A 74 -4.41 5.65 -15.26
CA LEU A 74 -3.65 4.39 -15.29
C LEU A 74 -2.14 4.67 -15.50
N SER A 75 -1.50 5.44 -14.62
CA SER A 75 -0.07 5.72 -14.70
C SER A 75 0.73 4.72 -13.87
N TYR A 76 1.80 4.17 -14.45
CA TYR A 76 2.76 3.30 -13.75
C TYR A 76 3.35 3.95 -12.49
N ILE A 77 3.43 5.29 -12.48
CA ILE A 77 3.87 6.08 -11.32
C ILE A 77 2.88 5.91 -10.15
N SER A 78 1.57 5.92 -10.43
CA SER A 78 0.51 5.74 -9.43
C SER A 78 0.59 4.38 -8.74
N TRP A 79 0.88 3.31 -9.49
CA TRP A 79 1.06 1.95 -8.96
C TRP A 79 2.35 1.81 -8.13
N GLY A 80 3.45 2.40 -8.59
CA GLY A 80 4.71 2.44 -7.85
C GLY A 80 4.57 3.13 -6.49
N PHE A 81 3.90 4.28 -6.45
CA PHE A 81 3.61 5.00 -5.19
C PHE A 81 2.62 4.24 -4.30
N ALA A 82 1.56 3.66 -4.84
CA ALA A 82 0.63 2.84 -4.06
C ALA A 82 1.35 1.67 -3.36
N SER A 83 2.29 1.04 -4.07
CA SER A 83 3.04 -0.10 -3.59
C SER A 83 4.01 0.25 -2.44
N LEU A 84 4.73 1.37 -2.56
CA LEU A 84 5.64 1.85 -1.51
C LEU A 84 4.90 2.20 -0.22
N ILE A 85 3.69 2.75 -0.33
CA ILE A 85 2.92 3.19 0.84
C ILE A 85 2.17 2.02 1.49
N ILE A 86 1.80 0.97 0.75
CA ILE A 86 1.35 -0.31 1.33
C ILE A 86 2.42 -0.90 2.25
N VAL A 87 3.70 -0.87 1.83
CA VAL A 87 4.84 -1.30 2.64
C VAL A 87 4.98 -0.42 3.89
N LEU A 88 4.87 0.90 3.77
CA LEU A 88 4.91 1.81 4.92
C LEU A 88 3.72 1.62 5.87
N ARG A 89 2.55 1.19 5.37
CA ARG A 89 1.37 0.88 6.19
C ARG A 89 1.58 -0.41 7.00
N ALA A 90 2.24 -1.42 6.44
CA ALA A 90 2.61 -2.64 7.16
C ALA A 90 3.51 -2.34 8.38
N LEU A 91 4.42 -1.36 8.27
CA LEU A 91 5.22 -0.84 9.38
C LEU A 91 4.37 -0.26 10.52
N ASN A 92 3.29 0.46 10.18
CA ASN A 92 2.41 1.05 11.18
C ASN A 92 1.46 0.02 11.83
N VAL A 93 1.01 -0.99 11.09
CA VAL A 93 0.28 -2.13 11.67
C VAL A 93 1.19 -2.94 12.59
N ALA A 94 2.45 -3.15 12.23
CA ALA A 94 3.43 -3.80 13.09
C ALA A 94 3.63 -3.03 14.41
N ARG A 95 3.76 -1.70 14.36
CA ARG A 95 3.87 -0.83 15.55
C ARG A 95 2.63 -0.87 16.43
N PHE A 96 1.43 -0.88 15.84
CA PHE A 96 0.19 -1.03 16.59
C PHE A 96 0.08 -2.41 17.27
N ARG A 97 0.52 -3.47 16.60
CA ARG A 97 0.57 -4.83 17.20
C ARG A 97 1.57 -4.92 18.35
N ILE A 98 2.73 -4.27 18.25
CA ILE A 98 3.72 -4.17 19.35
C ILE A 98 3.16 -3.43 20.56
N ALA A 99 2.37 -2.38 20.33
CA ALA A 99 1.72 -1.60 21.40
C ALA A 99 0.58 -2.37 22.09
N ILE A 100 -0.13 -3.25 21.38
CA ILE A 100 -1.24 -4.05 21.91
C ILE A 100 -0.75 -5.33 22.60
N TRP A 101 0.30 -5.97 22.09
CA TRP A 101 0.83 -7.25 22.61
C TRP A 101 1.97 -7.10 23.61
N GLY A 102 2.01 -5.98 24.35
CA GLY A 102 2.94 -5.81 25.46
C GLY A 102 4.42 -5.94 25.08
N ARG A 103 4.83 -5.42 23.91
CA ARG A 103 6.23 -5.37 23.48
C ARG A 103 6.91 -6.75 23.35
N ASN A 104 6.15 -7.80 23.00
CA ASN A 104 6.72 -9.13 22.74
C ASN A 104 7.68 -9.09 21.53
N ILE A 105 8.97 -9.34 21.80
CA ILE A 105 10.07 -9.20 20.82
C ILE A 105 9.92 -10.16 19.63
N VAL A 106 9.30 -11.32 19.84
CA VAL A 106 9.09 -12.34 18.80
C VAL A 106 8.08 -11.87 17.76
N VAL A 107 6.97 -11.28 18.21
CA VAL A 107 5.95 -10.73 17.29
C VAL A 107 6.51 -9.53 16.53
N SER A 108 7.32 -8.70 17.21
CA SER A 108 8.01 -7.58 16.59
C SER A 108 9.02 -8.01 15.53
N SER A 109 9.79 -9.06 15.78
CA SER A 109 10.81 -9.54 14.85
C SER A 109 10.17 -10.17 13.62
N ILE A 110 9.15 -11.01 13.78
CA ILE A 110 8.40 -11.60 12.66
C ILE A 110 7.80 -10.50 11.77
N ALA A 111 7.19 -9.48 12.39
CA ALA A 111 6.63 -8.36 11.64
C ALA A 111 7.70 -7.55 10.89
N LEU A 112 8.88 -7.35 11.49
CA LEU A 112 10.01 -6.68 10.84
C LEU A 112 10.55 -7.49 9.66
N VAL A 113 10.69 -8.81 9.81
CA VAL A 113 11.16 -9.68 8.72
C VAL A 113 10.17 -9.70 7.56
N MET A 114 8.86 -9.84 7.84
CA MET A 114 7.82 -9.76 6.81
C MET A 114 7.85 -8.40 6.08
N TRP A 115 8.11 -7.32 6.82
CA TRP A 115 8.24 -5.99 6.23
C TRP A 115 9.47 -5.86 5.31
N LEU A 116 10.64 -6.31 5.77
CA LEU A 116 11.87 -6.28 4.97
C LEU A 116 11.76 -7.13 3.70
N ALA A 117 11.11 -8.30 3.80
CA ALA A 117 10.83 -9.15 2.65
C ALA A 117 9.93 -8.44 1.63
N GLY A 118 8.85 -7.79 2.09
CA GLY A 118 7.97 -7.00 1.24
C GLY A 118 8.69 -5.83 0.56
N LEU A 119 9.55 -5.11 1.29
CA LEU A 119 10.38 -4.05 0.74
C LEU A 119 11.32 -4.57 -0.36
N GLY A 120 11.97 -5.71 -0.14
CA GLY A 120 12.88 -6.32 -1.12
C GLY A 120 12.18 -6.74 -2.41
N VAL A 121 11.00 -7.34 -2.30
CA VAL A 121 10.17 -7.68 -3.47
C VAL A 121 9.80 -6.42 -4.26
N HIS A 122 9.42 -5.34 -3.58
CA HIS A 122 9.09 -4.09 -4.26
C HIS A 122 10.26 -3.44 -4.98
N ILE A 123 11.44 -3.40 -4.36
CA ILE A 123 12.65 -2.89 -5.01
C ILE A 123 12.91 -3.71 -6.29
N ARG A 124 12.83 -5.04 -6.21
CA ARG A 124 12.99 -5.92 -7.37
C ARG A 124 11.93 -5.69 -8.46
N SER A 125 10.68 -5.48 -8.08
CA SER A 125 9.62 -5.18 -9.04
C SER A 125 9.87 -3.86 -9.78
N VAL A 126 10.33 -2.83 -9.07
CA VAL A 126 10.66 -1.53 -9.67
C VAL A 126 11.86 -1.64 -10.61
N THR A 127 12.89 -2.41 -10.25
CA THR A 127 14.06 -2.61 -11.12
C THR A 127 13.69 -3.34 -12.41
N LEU A 128 12.82 -4.37 -12.32
CA LEU A 128 12.36 -5.11 -13.51
C LEU A 128 11.55 -4.23 -14.46
N VAL A 129 10.64 -3.39 -13.94
CA VAL A 129 9.87 -2.46 -14.78
C VAL A 129 10.79 -1.46 -15.48
N ARG A 130 11.83 -0.97 -14.76
CA ARG A 130 12.80 -0.04 -15.32
C ARG A 130 13.57 -0.64 -16.51
N GLU A 131 13.96 -1.91 -16.42
CA GLU A 131 14.66 -2.61 -17.50
C GLU A 131 13.80 -2.75 -18.76
N VAL A 132 12.50 -3.09 -18.60
CA VAL A 132 11.56 -3.19 -19.73
C VAL A 132 11.37 -1.83 -20.42
N SER A 133 11.20 -0.75 -19.67
CA SER A 133 11.03 0.59 -20.25
C SER A 133 12.25 1.11 -21.02
N TYR A 134 13.47 0.70 -20.65
CA TYR A 134 14.68 1.06 -21.39
C TYR A 134 14.79 0.31 -22.73
N CYS A 135 14.26 -0.92 -22.81
CA CYS A 135 14.23 -1.67 -24.07
C CYS A 135 13.27 -1.04 -25.08
N GLU A 136 12.07 -0.60 -24.67
CA GLU A 136 11.10 0.03 -25.57
C GLU A 136 11.54 1.40 -26.11
N SER A 137 12.42 2.12 -25.40
CA SER A 137 12.92 3.44 -25.85
C SER A 137 14.08 3.36 -26.87
N ASN A 138 14.65 2.17 -27.10
CA ASN A 138 15.79 1.98 -28.01
C ASN A 138 15.40 1.31 -29.35
N TYR A 139 14.10 1.14 -29.59
CA TYR A 139 13.52 0.78 -30.89
C TYR A 139 12.76 1.98 -31.48
#